data_AF-A0A9D9PS71-F1
#
_entry.id   AF-A0A9D9PS71-F1
#
_cell.length_a   1.000
_cell.length_b   1.000
_cell.length_c   1.000
_cell.angle_alpha   90.00
_cell.angle_beta   90.00
_cell.angle_gamma   90.00
#
_symmetry.space_group_name_H-M   'P 1'
#
loop_
_entity.id
_entity.type
_entity.pdbx_description
1 polymer ?
#
loop_
_entity_poly.entity_id
_entity_poly.type
_entity_poly.pdbx_seq_one_letter_code
_entity_poly.pdbx_strand_id
1 'polypeptide(L)' 'KEGAVVIDVGINRMDDGKLCGDVNFAEAEKKASFITPVPGGVGPMTIAMLMKNTLTSALIKNNIK' A
#
# COMPACT_ATOMS: atom_id res chain seq x y z
N LYS A 1 -7.62 -17.79 -0.68
CA LYS A 1 -8.93 -18.01 -0.03
C LYS A 1 -9.96 -17.20 -0.79
N GLU A 2 -11.14 -17.76 -1.05
CA GLU A 2 -12.23 -17.03 -1.71
C GLU A 2 -12.71 -15.87 -0.83
N GLY A 3 -12.93 -14.69 -1.44
CA GLY A 3 -13.32 -13.47 -0.76
C GLY A 3 -12.24 -12.88 0.16
N ALA A 4 -10.96 -13.19 -0.05
CA ALA A 4 -9.88 -12.62 0.75
C ALA A 4 -9.61 -11.15 0.40
N VAL A 5 -9.19 -10.36 1.39
CA VAL A 5 -8.57 -9.05 1.16
C VAL A 5 -7.06 -9.25 1.02
N VAL A 6 -6.51 -8.81 -0.10
CA VAL A 6 -5.08 -8.93 -0.42
C VAL A 6 -4.44 -7.55 -0.36
N ILE A 7 -3.43 -7.41 0.49
CA ILE A 7 -2.61 -6.21 0.61
C ILE A 7 -1.22 -6.57 0.13
N ASP A 8 -0.87 -6.08 -1.04
CA ASP A 8 0.42 -6.26 -1.69
C ASP A 8 1.34 -5.08 -1.36
N VAL A 9 2.31 -5.34 -0.48
CA VAL A 9 3.29 -4.36 0.02
C VAL A 9 4.55 -4.37 -0.85
N GLY A 10 4.74 -5.41 -1.66
CA GLY A 10 5.91 -5.61 -2.51
C GLY A 10 6.04 -4.51 -3.54
N ILE A 11 7.26 -4.03 -3.74
CA ILE A 11 7.61 -3.16 -4.85
C ILE A 11 8.90 -3.70 -5.46
N ASN A 12 8.73 -4.52 -6.49
CA ASN A 12 9.83 -5.13 -7.22
C ASN A 12 9.97 -4.43 -8.58
N ARG A 13 11.22 -4.14 -8.96
CA ARG A 13 11.54 -3.58 -10.28
C ARG A 13 11.97 -4.72 -11.19
N MET A 14 11.26 -4.86 -12.31
CA MET A 14 11.55 -5.86 -13.33
C MET A 14 12.66 -5.38 -14.27
N ASP A 15 13.25 -6.30 -15.02
CA ASP A 15 14.29 -6.01 -16.01
C ASP A 15 13.82 -5.06 -17.12
N ASP A 16 12.51 -5.05 -17.42
CA ASP A 16 11.88 -4.13 -18.38
C ASP A 16 11.56 -2.74 -17.79
N GLY A 17 11.95 -2.49 -16.54
CA GLY A 17 11.78 -1.23 -15.83
C GLY A 17 10.40 -1.05 -15.17
N LYS A 18 9.44 -1.94 -15.41
CA LYS A 18 8.12 -1.90 -14.76
C LYS A 18 8.22 -2.27 -13.29
N LEU A 19 7.20 -1.84 -12.54
CA LEU A 19 7.02 -2.19 -11.14
C LEU A 19 5.96 -3.27 -11.02
N CYS A 20 6.22 -4.27 -10.19
CA CYS A 20 5.27 -5.33 -9.83
C CYS A 20 5.28 -5.57 -8.32
N GLY A 21 4.21 -6.17 -7.81
CA GLY A 21 4.07 -6.56 -6.41
C GLY A 21 4.60 -7.96 -6.14
N ASP A 22 4.36 -8.45 -4.92
CA ASP A 22 4.71 -9.82 -4.51
C ASP A 22 3.63 -10.84 -4.90
N VAL A 23 2.45 -10.38 -5.29
CA VAL A 23 1.31 -11.22 -5.62
C VAL A 23 1.04 -11.22 -7.13
N ASN A 24 0.69 -12.40 -7.66
CA ASN A 24 0.14 -12.49 -9.02
C ASN A 24 -1.26 -11.84 -9.07
N PHE A 25 -1.31 -10.57 -9.47
CA PHE A 25 -2.52 -9.76 -9.48
C PHE A 25 -3.66 -10.41 -10.30
N ALA A 26 -3.36 -10.92 -11.49
CA ALA A 26 -4.36 -11.46 -12.42
C ALA A 26 -5.04 -12.75 -11.91
N GLU A 27 -4.33 -13.54 -11.10
CA GLU A 27 -4.93 -14.71 -10.46
C GLU A 27 -5.67 -14.33 -9.18
N ALA A 28 -5.06 -13.46 -8.37
CA ALA A 28 -5.59 -13.08 -7.07
C ALA A 28 -6.88 -12.25 -7.20
N GLU A 29 -6.99 -11.36 -8.18
CA GLU A 29 -8.19 -10.53 -8.44
C GLU A 29 -9.46 -11.38 -8.65
N LYS A 30 -9.32 -12.59 -9.20
CA LYS A 30 -10.47 -13.49 -9.44
C LYS A 30 -11.05 -14.10 -8.17
N LYS A 31 -10.26 -14.21 -7.11
CA LYS A 31 -10.61 -14.86 -5.83
C LYS A 31 -10.77 -13.85 -4.69
N ALA A 32 -10.13 -12.69 -4.80
CA ALA A 32 -10.07 -11.68 -3.75
C ALA A 32 -11.32 -10.79 -3.79
N SER A 33 -11.83 -10.41 -2.62
CA SER A 33 -12.87 -9.37 -2.52
C SER A 33 -12.30 -7.97 -2.77
N PHE A 34 -11.03 -7.76 -2.38
CA PHE A 34 -10.27 -6.53 -2.60
C PHE A 34 -8.79 -6.88 -2.78
N ILE A 35 -8.11 -6.16 -3.67
CA ILE A 35 -6.68 -6.32 -3.91
C ILE A 35 -6.04 -4.95 -4.20
N THR A 36 -4.86 -4.69 -3.63
CA THR A 36 -4.12 -3.45 -3.89
C THR A 36 -3.29 -3.55 -5.18
N PRO A 37 -3.33 -2.55 -6.08
CA PRO A 37 -2.49 -2.55 -7.27
C PRO A 37 -1.04 -2.20 -6.93
N VAL A 38 -0.11 -2.66 -7.77
CA VAL A 38 1.29 -2.22 -7.75
C VAL A 38 1.68 -1.81 -9.17
N PRO A 39 2.12 -0.56 -9.40
CA PRO A 39 2.23 0.54 -8.43
C PRO A 39 0.85 1.16 -8.05
N GLY A 40 0.85 2.03 -7.04
CA GLY A 40 -0.32 2.86 -6.69
C GLY A 40 -1.17 2.37 -5.51
N GLY A 41 -0.86 1.21 -4.93
CA GLY A 41 -1.52 0.69 -3.73
C GLY A 41 -0.88 1.17 -2.43
N VAL A 42 -0.04 0.32 -1.83
CA VAL A 42 0.50 0.56 -0.48
C VAL A 42 1.53 1.69 -0.43
N GLY A 43 2.33 1.87 -1.48
CA GLY A 43 3.39 2.89 -1.53
C GLY A 43 2.92 4.32 -1.19
N PRO A 44 1.90 4.87 -1.87
CA PRO A 44 1.33 6.18 -1.53
C PRO A 44 0.82 6.29 -0.09
N MET A 45 0.27 5.22 0.47
CA MET A 45 -0.24 5.20 1.85
C MET A 45 0.90 5.32 2.87
N THR A 46 2.07 4.74 2.61
CA THR A 46 3.26 4.91 3.48
C THR A 46 3.67 6.38 3.60
N ILE A 47 3.68 7.11 2.47
CA ILE A 47 4.00 8.55 2.46
C ILE A 47 2.92 9.33 3.21
N ALA A 48 1.64 9.06 2.93
CA ALA A 48 0.54 9.72 3.61
C ALA A 48 0.58 9.50 5.14
N MET A 49 0.93 8.29 5.58
CA MET A 49 1.04 7.98 7.01
C MET A 49 2.23 8.65 7.66
N LEU A 50 3.37 8.79 6.98
CA LEU A 50 4.49 9.59 7.48
C LEU A 50 4.06 11.05 7.71
N MET A 51 3.36 11.65 6.76
CA MET A 51 2.86 13.04 6.88
C MET A 51 1.85 13.16 8.03
N LYS A 52 0.91 12.23 8.12
CA LYS A 52 -0.08 12.19 9.20
C LYS A 52 0.59 12.07 10.56
N ASN A 53 1.53 11.14 10.72
CA ASN A 53 2.25 10.94 11.98
C ASN A 53 3.10 12.15 12.35
N THR A 54 3.68 12.84 11.36
CA THR A 54 4.43 14.08 11.57
C THR A 54 3.51 15.19 12.09
N LEU A 55 2.33 15.37 11.49
CA LEU A 55 1.32 16.31 11.96
C LEU A 55 0.84 15.95 13.38
N THR A 56 0.48 14.69 13.63
CA THR A 56 0.06 14.21 14.94
C THR A 56 1.12 14.48 16.00
N SER A 57 2.40 14.21 15.72
CA SER A 57 3.51 14.50 16.61
C SER A 57 3.64 16.00 16.93
N ALA A 58 3.51 16.86 15.92
CA ALA A 58 3.53 18.30 16.11
C ALA A 58 2.35 18.80 16.97
N LEU A 59 1.13 18.29 16.73
CA LEU A 59 -0.05 18.65 17.53
C LEU A 59 0.12 18.26 19.00
N ILE A 60 0.56 17.01 19.26
CA ILE A 60 0.82 16.50 20.61
C ILE A 60 1.90 17.35 21.31
N LYS A 61 3.02 17.62 20.63
CA LYS A 61 4.12 18.41 21.20
C LYS A 61 3.69 19.83 21.60
N ASN A 62 2.78 20.43 20.83
CA ASN A 62 2.32 21.80 21.04
C ASN A 62 1.01 21.89 21.87
N ASN A 63 0.51 20.79 22.43
CA ASN A 63 -0.78 20.72 23.15
C ASN A 63 -1.96 21.27 22.33
N ILE A 64 -1.93 21.08 21.01
CA ILE A 64 -3.01 21.48 20.10
C ILE A 64 -3.93 20.26 19.95
N LYS A 65 -5.20 20.42 20.33
CA LYS A 65 -6.23 19.37 20.22
C LYS A 65 -6.80 19.28 18.81
#